data_AF-A0A919GSU7-F1
#
_entry.id   AF-A0A919GSU7-F1
#
_cell.length_a   1.000
_cell.length_b   1.000
_cell.length_c   1.000
_cell.angle_alpha   90.00
_cell.angle_beta   90.00
_cell.angle_gamma   90.00
#
_symmetry.space_group_name_H-M   'P 1'
#
loop_
_entity.id
_entity.type
_entity.pdbx_description
1 polymer ?
#
loop_
_entity_poly.entity_id
_entity_poly.type
_entity_poly.pdbx_seq_one_letter_code
_entity_poly.pdbx_strand_id
1 'polypeptide(L)'
;MTTTLSERVSQSAFDGSMLRVVLLMDLHEGTQQQFFEAYEQLRHDIASVPGHISDQLCQSFENPSQWLITSEWESAPQYLAWVNSDHHAEQVKPLGACARAMRPLKFTVLRETGRGYDQAARPSTARLQDTPRLGADIVRHALTFTVKPGSEKKVAEILSDYASPKARVDDHTRLCRTSLFMHGNRVVRTVEVQGDLMAALRHVSEQPEVRAVEQAINPYLEKDRDLNDPESARMFFMRAALPAVHHIAAPEAESEDVTRHAVFYPARPGCGPALARFLARQDEDAARRPETPVRSSSIFQRDDIVVRLIDVRGPLDAEPETTFGIHGARKAAVLDRLTAPGSAERAGAQRHTMDLITDRRASAQS
;
A
#
# COMPACT_ATOMS: atom_id res chain seq x y z
N MET A 1 34.17 10.73 -13.62
CA MET A 1 33.44 9.45 -13.59
C MET A 1 31.96 9.78 -13.52
N THR A 2 31.27 9.66 -14.65
CA THR A 2 29.86 9.99 -14.84
C THR A 2 29.03 8.82 -14.32
N THR A 3 28.56 8.92 -13.08
CA THR A 3 27.54 8.01 -12.54
C THR A 3 26.24 8.34 -13.26
N THR A 4 25.88 7.54 -14.26
CA THR A 4 24.54 7.55 -14.83
C THR A 4 23.56 7.12 -13.73
N LEU A 5 22.95 8.12 -13.09
CA LEU A 5 21.79 7.94 -12.23
C LEU A 5 20.75 7.21 -13.07
N SER A 6 20.49 5.93 -12.77
CA SER A 6 19.46 5.17 -13.46
C SER A 6 18.13 5.92 -13.31
N GLU A 7 17.62 6.46 -14.40
CA GLU A 7 16.53 7.45 -14.48
C GLU A 7 15.14 6.89 -14.07
N ARG A 8 15.07 5.69 -13.47
CA ARG A 8 13.82 5.04 -13.06
C ARG A 8 13.60 5.12 -11.56
N VAL A 9 12.42 5.57 -11.17
CA VAL A 9 11.94 5.61 -9.79
C VAL A 9 11.57 4.20 -9.36
N SER A 10 12.51 3.48 -8.72
CA SER A 10 12.21 2.21 -8.05
C SER A 10 11.98 2.46 -6.57
N GLN A 11 10.79 2.08 -6.09
CA GLN A 11 10.44 2.09 -4.68
C GLN A 11 10.04 0.67 -4.29
N SER A 12 10.94 -0.08 -3.67
CA SER A 12 10.69 -1.46 -3.26
C SER A 12 10.82 -1.61 -1.75
N ALA A 13 9.86 -2.27 -1.11
CA ALA A 13 10.00 -2.74 0.27
C ALA A 13 10.96 -3.94 0.36
N PHE A 14 11.33 -4.55 -0.76
CA PHE A 14 12.14 -5.77 -0.81
C PHE A 14 13.63 -5.53 -1.03
N ASP A 15 14.10 -4.28 -0.96
CA ASP A 15 15.51 -3.90 -1.09
C ASP A 15 16.35 -4.25 0.16
N GLY A 16 15.69 -4.63 1.26
CA GLY A 16 16.34 -4.97 2.53
C GLY A 16 16.79 -3.75 3.33
N SER A 17 16.38 -2.54 2.91
CA SER A 17 16.67 -1.32 3.65
C SER A 17 15.93 -1.31 4.98
N MET A 18 16.63 -0.88 6.03
CA MET A 18 16.06 -0.63 7.34
C MET A 18 14.92 0.37 7.26
N LEU A 19 13.88 0.11 8.04
CA LEU A 19 12.71 0.97 8.14
C LEU A 19 12.69 1.67 9.49
N ARG A 20 12.56 3.00 9.46
CA ARG A 20 12.21 3.83 10.60
C ARG A 20 10.74 4.23 10.49
N VAL A 21 9.98 3.92 11.52
CA VAL A 21 8.60 4.38 11.68
C VAL A 21 8.57 5.46 12.75
N VAL A 22 7.88 6.55 12.46
CA VAL A 22 7.71 7.70 13.35
C VAL A 22 6.22 7.86 13.54
N LEU A 23 5.72 7.59 14.74
CA LEU A 23 4.32 7.77 15.10
C LEU A 23 4.19 9.06 15.90
N LEU A 24 3.67 10.10 15.23
CA LEU A 24 3.34 11.36 15.89
C LEU A 24 1.92 11.26 16.46
N MET A 25 1.76 11.67 17.72
CA MET A 25 0.48 11.62 18.42
C MET A 25 0.20 12.94 19.12
N ASP A 26 -1.07 13.35 19.06
CA ASP A 26 -1.61 14.44 19.86
C ASP A 26 -2.66 13.85 20.81
N LEU A 27 -2.39 13.87 22.12
CA LEU A 27 -3.21 13.19 23.12
C LEU A 27 -4.34 14.08 23.64
N HIS A 28 -5.48 13.46 23.95
CA HIS A 28 -6.55 14.12 24.70
C HIS A 28 -6.03 14.65 26.05
N GLU A 29 -6.64 15.73 26.53
CA GLU A 29 -6.28 16.27 27.84
C GLU A 29 -6.66 15.26 28.94
N GLY A 30 -5.73 14.97 29.85
CA GLY A 30 -5.93 14.04 30.97
C GLY A 30 -5.69 12.56 30.64
N THR A 31 -5.43 12.19 29.38
CA THR A 31 -5.22 10.77 28.98
C THR A 31 -3.75 10.35 28.97
N GLN A 32 -2.81 11.22 29.40
CA GLN A 32 -1.37 10.96 29.31
C GLN A 32 -0.94 9.74 30.13
N GLN A 33 -1.47 9.57 31.34
CA GLN A 33 -1.14 8.43 32.20
C GLN A 33 -1.65 7.12 31.59
N GLN A 34 -2.91 7.11 31.13
CA GLN A 34 -3.50 5.96 30.45
C GLN A 34 -2.72 5.57 29.19
N PHE A 35 -2.29 6.57 28.40
CA PHE A 35 -1.46 6.36 27.23
C PHE A 35 -0.10 5.74 27.61
N PHE A 36 0.55 6.25 28.64
CA PHE A 36 1.84 5.74 29.10
C PHE A 36 1.74 4.28 29.56
N GLU A 37 0.72 3.94 30.34
CA GLU A 37 0.46 2.56 30.78
C GLU A 37 0.15 1.62 29.61
N ALA A 38 -0.64 2.08 28.64
CA ALA A 38 -0.93 1.33 27.43
C ALA A 38 0.34 1.06 26.59
N TYR A 39 1.23 2.06 26.47
CA TYR A 39 2.50 1.88 25.77
C TYR A 39 3.44 0.93 26.52
N GLU A 40 3.51 1.00 27.85
CA GLU A 40 4.33 0.08 28.65
C GLU A 40 3.90 -1.38 28.50
N GLN A 41 2.62 -1.65 28.21
CA GLN A 41 2.16 -2.98 27.84
C GLN A 41 2.62 -3.34 26.42
N LEU A 42 2.36 -2.47 25.44
CA LEU A 42 2.71 -2.68 24.03
C LEU A 42 4.20 -2.93 23.80
N ARG A 43 5.08 -2.20 24.49
CA ARG A 43 6.54 -2.25 24.24
C ARG A 43 7.18 -3.61 24.53
N HIS A 44 6.58 -4.41 25.41
CA HIS A 44 7.11 -5.73 25.73
C HIS A 44 6.76 -6.73 24.63
N ASP A 45 5.56 -6.63 24.07
CA ASP A 45 5.11 -7.50 22.99
C ASP A 45 5.87 -7.20 21.69
N ILE A 46 5.97 -5.92 21.32
CA ILE A 46 6.61 -5.51 20.06
C ILE A 46 8.10 -5.89 19.99
N ALA A 47 8.79 -5.89 21.14
CA ALA A 47 10.19 -6.30 21.25
C ALA A 47 10.44 -7.77 20.88
N SER A 48 9.39 -8.60 20.89
CA SER A 48 9.46 -10.00 20.46
C SER A 48 9.13 -10.21 18.97
N VAL A 49 8.71 -9.16 18.27
CA VAL A 49 8.27 -9.26 16.87
C VAL A 49 9.49 -9.44 15.96
N PRO A 50 9.49 -10.43 15.05
CA PRO A 50 10.60 -10.66 14.13
C PRO A 50 10.96 -9.41 13.32
N GLY A 51 12.23 -9.02 13.35
CA GLY A 51 12.74 -7.87 12.62
C GLY A 51 12.56 -6.52 13.32
N HIS A 52 11.91 -6.47 14.50
CA HIS A 52 11.97 -5.29 15.36
C HIS A 52 13.38 -5.13 15.94
N ILE A 53 13.86 -3.89 16.02
CA ILE A 53 15.19 -3.54 16.53
C ILE A 53 15.07 -2.74 17.82
N SER A 54 14.31 -1.65 17.79
CA SER A 54 14.15 -0.78 18.96
C SER A 54 12.94 0.14 18.85
N ASP A 55 12.42 0.58 19.99
CA ASP A 55 11.48 1.70 20.09
C ASP A 55 11.97 2.76 21.07
N GLN A 56 11.55 3.99 20.85
CA GLN A 56 11.71 5.10 21.80
C GLN A 56 10.39 5.84 21.92
N LEU A 57 9.91 5.99 23.15
CA LEU A 57 8.80 6.89 23.47
C LEU A 57 9.36 8.24 23.89
N CYS A 58 8.83 9.29 23.27
CA CYS A 58 9.21 10.67 23.50
C CYS A 58 7.95 11.50 23.76
N GLN A 59 8.10 12.51 24.62
CA GLN A 59 7.12 13.58 24.81
C GLN A 59 7.78 14.89 24.38
N SER A 60 7.03 15.76 23.73
CA SER A 60 7.51 17.09 23.37
C SER A 60 7.79 17.90 24.65
N PHE A 61 8.96 18.53 24.69
CA PHE A 61 9.35 19.44 25.78
C PHE A 61 8.52 20.73 25.77
N GLU A 62 8.07 21.17 24.60
CA GLU A 62 7.34 22.44 24.42
C GLU A 62 5.83 22.29 24.57
N ASN A 63 5.29 21.12 24.17
CA ASN A 63 3.86 20.85 24.22
C ASN A 63 3.59 19.47 24.85
N PRO A 64 3.18 19.40 26.13
CA PRO A 64 2.96 18.13 26.83
C PRO A 64 1.90 17.21 26.23
N SER A 65 1.04 17.71 25.34
CA SER A 65 0.05 16.89 24.62
C SER A 65 0.63 16.17 23.40
N GLN A 66 1.81 16.57 22.92
CA GLN A 66 2.45 15.98 21.75
C GLN A 66 3.45 14.91 22.15
N TRP A 67 3.29 13.74 21.56
CA TRP A 67 4.11 12.55 21.82
C TRP A 67 4.61 11.96 20.50
N LEU A 68 5.72 11.25 20.58
CA LEU A 68 6.39 10.61 19.45
C LEU A 68 6.82 9.20 19.86
N ILE A 69 6.50 8.21 19.04
CA ILE A 69 7.19 6.90 19.10
C ILE A 69 8.05 6.77 17.86
N THR A 70 9.35 6.53 18.03
CA THR A 70 10.20 6.08 16.93
C THR A 70 10.40 4.58 17.04
N SER A 71 10.20 3.85 15.95
CA SER A 71 10.33 2.41 15.88
C SER A 71 11.26 2.00 14.74
N GLU A 72 12.20 1.12 15.01
CA GLU A 72 13.23 0.69 14.07
C GLU A 72 13.09 -0.79 13.73
N TRP A 73 13.19 -1.09 12.43
CA TRP A 73 12.99 -2.42 11.89
C TRP A 73 14.09 -2.78 10.88
N GLU A 74 14.46 -4.06 10.85
CA GLU A 74 15.44 -4.61 9.91
C GLU A 74 15.00 -4.37 8.45
N SER A 75 13.70 -4.48 8.16
CA SER A 75 13.16 -4.22 6.82
C SER A 75 11.65 -3.92 6.82
N ALA A 76 11.18 -3.28 5.75
CA ALA A 76 9.77 -2.94 5.58
C ALA A 76 8.80 -4.16 5.59
N PRO A 77 9.12 -5.34 4.99
CA PRO A 77 8.22 -6.47 4.97
C PRO A 77 7.90 -7.03 6.37
N GLN A 78 8.86 -7.02 7.30
CA GLN A 78 8.63 -7.47 8.68
C GLN A 78 7.66 -6.53 9.41
N TYR A 79 7.90 -5.22 9.30
CA TYR A 79 6.98 -4.21 9.84
C TYR A 79 5.58 -4.32 9.22
N LEU A 80 5.49 -4.50 7.89
CA LEU A 80 4.20 -4.63 7.20
C LEU A 80 3.45 -5.91 7.61
N ALA A 81 4.15 -7.02 7.86
CA ALA A 81 3.52 -8.23 8.37
C ALA A 81 2.91 -8.01 9.77
N TRP A 82 3.62 -7.29 10.64
CA TRP A 82 3.12 -6.98 11.99
C TRP A 82 1.94 -5.99 11.94
N VAL A 83 2.11 -4.82 11.31
CA VAL A 83 1.09 -3.74 11.31
C VAL A 83 -0.23 -4.16 10.66
N ASN A 84 -0.19 -5.14 9.74
CA ASN A 84 -1.38 -5.63 9.05
C ASN A 84 -2.11 -6.75 9.81
N SER A 85 -1.52 -7.29 10.87
CA SER A 85 -2.10 -8.40 11.64
C SER A 85 -3.28 -7.94 12.51
N ASP A 86 -4.25 -8.83 12.72
CA ASP A 86 -5.34 -8.59 13.67
C ASP A 86 -4.83 -8.43 15.11
N HIS A 87 -3.68 -9.04 15.44
CA HIS A 87 -3.04 -8.88 16.75
C HIS A 87 -2.61 -7.43 16.99
N HIS A 88 -1.91 -6.82 16.02
CA HIS A 88 -1.53 -5.41 16.10
C HIS A 88 -2.74 -4.50 16.26
N ALA A 89 -3.79 -4.74 15.47
CA ALA A 89 -5.03 -3.99 15.53
C ALA A 89 -5.62 -3.93 16.94
N GLU A 90 -5.68 -5.06 17.66
CA GLU A 90 -6.15 -5.11 19.03
C GLU A 90 -5.19 -4.41 20.01
N GLN A 91 -3.88 -4.61 19.84
CA GLN A 91 -2.86 -4.04 20.72
C GLN A 91 -2.81 -2.51 20.69
N VAL A 92 -3.07 -1.87 19.53
CA VAL A 92 -2.99 -0.40 19.41
C VAL A 92 -4.29 0.33 19.76
N LYS A 93 -5.40 -0.39 19.98
CA LYS A 93 -6.70 0.23 20.34
C LYS A 93 -6.60 1.15 21.57
N PRO A 94 -5.96 0.75 22.69
CA PRO A 94 -5.86 1.60 23.88
C PRO A 94 -5.07 2.88 23.62
N LEU A 95 -3.98 2.81 22.84
CA LEU A 95 -3.21 3.99 22.45
C LEU A 95 -4.06 4.92 21.58
N GLY A 96 -4.75 4.35 20.59
CA GLY A 96 -5.62 5.09 19.69
C GLY A 96 -6.81 5.76 20.39
N ALA A 97 -7.28 5.23 21.53
CA ALA A 97 -8.35 5.85 22.33
C ALA A 97 -7.88 7.11 23.09
N CYS A 98 -6.57 7.22 23.34
CA CYS A 98 -5.98 8.38 24.02
C CYS A 98 -5.63 9.53 23.06
N ALA A 99 -5.63 9.29 21.75
CA ALA A 99 -5.10 10.23 20.76
C ALA A 99 -6.21 10.96 19.99
N ARG A 100 -6.18 12.30 20.01
CA ARG A 100 -6.95 13.17 19.09
C ARG A 100 -6.50 12.95 17.65
N ALA A 101 -5.20 12.81 17.44
CA ALA A 101 -4.60 12.57 16.14
C ALA A 101 -3.43 11.60 16.26
N MET A 102 -3.32 10.71 15.28
CA MET A 102 -2.23 9.76 15.15
C MET A 102 -1.76 9.75 13.71
N ARG A 103 -0.47 10.04 13.50
CA ARG A 103 0.13 10.17 12.16
C ARG A 103 1.36 9.26 12.05
N PRO A 104 1.19 8.06 11.46
CA PRO A 104 2.31 7.18 11.18
C PRO A 104 3.07 7.67 9.94
N LEU A 105 4.38 7.81 10.08
CA LEU A 105 5.31 8.14 9.00
C LEU A 105 6.33 7.02 8.87
N LYS A 106 6.75 6.74 7.64
CA LYS A 106 7.65 5.62 7.31
C LYS A 106 8.81 6.14 6.49
N PHE A 107 10.02 5.81 6.89
CA PHE A 107 11.26 6.27 6.28
C PHE A 107 12.21 5.09 6.12
N THR A 108 12.91 5.03 4.99
CA THR A 108 14.11 4.19 4.91
C THR A 108 15.29 4.97 5.46
N VAL A 109 16.22 4.27 6.11
CA VAL A 109 17.39 4.92 6.70
C VAL A 109 18.50 5.01 5.65
N LEU A 110 18.89 6.25 5.28
CA LEU A 110 19.98 6.48 4.32
C LEU A 110 21.33 6.53 5.01
N ARG A 111 21.46 7.33 6.07
CA ARG A 111 22.72 7.56 6.79
C ARG A 111 22.41 7.71 8.27
N GLU A 112 23.40 7.40 9.09
CA GLU A 112 23.35 7.60 10.53
C GLU A 112 24.67 8.22 10.99
N THR A 113 24.67 8.84 12.17
CA THR A 113 25.83 9.50 12.75
C THR A 113 25.72 9.42 14.27
N GLY A 114 26.80 9.05 14.97
CA GLY A 114 26.85 9.08 16.42
C GLY A 114 27.74 8.00 17.03
N ARG A 115 28.20 8.22 18.28
CA ARG A 115 29.10 7.27 18.97
C ARG A 115 28.48 5.89 19.20
N GLY A 116 27.16 5.84 19.37
CA GLY A 116 26.40 4.60 19.47
C GLY A 116 26.37 3.83 18.15
N TYR A 117 26.54 4.48 16.99
CA TYR A 117 26.57 3.84 15.67
C TYR A 117 27.87 3.08 15.43
N ASP A 118 29.00 3.72 15.73
CA ASP A 118 30.34 3.13 15.54
C ASP A 118 30.57 1.90 16.43
N GLN A 119 29.77 1.76 17.50
CA GLN A 119 29.87 0.69 18.51
C GLN A 119 28.66 -0.25 18.54
N ALA A 120 27.52 0.11 17.95
CA ALA A 120 26.34 -0.75 17.94
C ALA A 120 26.56 -1.94 17.00
N ALA A 121 26.51 -3.13 17.58
CA ALA A 121 26.37 -4.37 16.82
C ALA A 121 24.98 -4.40 16.18
N ARG A 122 24.86 -3.82 14.98
CA ARG A 122 23.66 -3.99 14.16
C ARG A 122 23.48 -5.46 13.80
N PRO A 123 22.24 -5.95 13.69
CA PRO A 123 21.98 -7.21 13.03
C PRO A 123 22.65 -7.22 11.65
N SER A 124 23.35 -8.29 11.29
CA SER A 124 24.06 -8.39 10.00
C SER A 124 23.14 -8.31 8.77
N THR A 125 21.85 -8.53 9.01
CA THR A 125 20.70 -8.45 8.10
C THR A 125 20.27 -7.02 7.81
N ALA A 126 20.48 -6.08 8.74
CA ALA A 126 20.02 -4.70 8.63
C ALA A 126 20.94 -3.90 7.69
N ARG A 127 20.37 -3.29 6.64
CA ARG A 127 21.14 -2.52 5.64
C ARG A 127 20.58 -1.10 5.51
N LEU A 128 21.47 -0.14 5.28
CA LEU A 128 21.06 1.22 4.92
C LEU A 128 20.66 1.27 3.45
N GLN A 129 19.80 2.22 3.11
CA GLN A 129 19.53 2.54 1.73
C GLN A 129 20.73 3.28 1.11
N ASP A 130 21.32 2.70 0.07
CA ASP A 130 22.56 3.22 -0.52
C ASP A 130 22.36 4.59 -1.20
N THR A 131 21.26 4.72 -1.94
CA THR A 131 20.96 5.88 -2.79
C THR A 131 19.61 6.51 -2.44
N PRO A 132 19.47 7.85 -2.48
CA PRO A 132 18.17 8.51 -2.35
C PRO A 132 17.19 8.05 -3.44
N ARG A 133 15.93 7.84 -3.06
CA ARG A 133 14.84 7.61 -4.03
C ARG A 133 14.43 8.96 -4.61
N LEU A 134 14.38 9.06 -5.93
CA LEU A 134 13.79 10.18 -6.65
C LEU A 134 12.36 9.80 -7.05
N GLY A 135 11.43 10.74 -7.12
CA GLY A 135 10.03 10.45 -7.46
C GLY A 135 9.18 11.69 -7.62
N ALA A 136 7.99 11.53 -8.21
CA ALA A 136 7.04 12.61 -8.46
C ALA A 136 6.17 12.98 -7.24
N ASP A 137 6.62 12.68 -6.02
CA ASP A 137 5.85 12.84 -4.77
C ASP A 137 4.48 12.15 -4.75
N ILE A 138 4.32 11.10 -5.57
CA ILE A 138 3.08 10.31 -5.66
C ILE A 138 3.13 9.12 -4.68
N VAL A 139 2.23 9.15 -3.71
CA VAL A 139 1.91 8.02 -2.83
C VAL A 139 0.84 7.17 -3.48
N ARG A 140 1.07 5.86 -3.54
CA ARG A 140 0.13 4.88 -4.09
C ARG A 140 -0.44 4.02 -2.97
N HIS A 141 -1.76 3.86 -2.96
CA HIS A 141 -2.43 3.00 -2.00
C HIS A 141 -3.56 2.24 -2.68
N ALA A 142 -3.87 1.05 -2.18
CA ALA A 142 -5.03 0.31 -2.61
C ALA A 142 -5.91 -0.04 -1.42
N LEU A 143 -7.21 -0.16 -1.67
CA LEU A 143 -8.21 -0.68 -0.76
C LEU A 143 -8.87 -1.88 -1.42
N THR A 144 -9.10 -2.95 -0.68
CA THR A 144 -9.85 -4.09 -1.17
C THR A 144 -11.00 -4.44 -0.25
N PHE A 145 -12.11 -4.85 -0.84
CA PHE A 145 -13.27 -5.37 -0.13
C PHE A 145 -13.95 -6.44 -0.97
N THR A 146 -14.72 -7.29 -0.30
CA THR A 146 -15.49 -8.37 -0.94
C THR A 146 -16.97 -8.05 -0.88
N VAL A 147 -17.68 -8.31 -1.98
CA VAL A 147 -19.12 -8.15 -2.10
C VAL A 147 -19.82 -9.50 -2.05
N LYS A 148 -21.09 -9.52 -1.65
CA LYS A 148 -21.91 -10.71 -1.58
C LYS A 148 -21.99 -11.36 -2.98
N PRO A 149 -21.79 -12.67 -3.11
CA PRO A 149 -21.94 -13.36 -4.38
C PRO A 149 -23.29 -13.05 -5.05
N GLY A 150 -23.29 -12.76 -6.35
CA GLY A 150 -24.46 -12.37 -7.13
C GLY A 150 -24.77 -10.87 -7.15
N SER A 151 -24.04 -10.06 -6.39
CA SER A 151 -24.19 -8.58 -6.39
C SER A 151 -23.18 -7.84 -7.27
N GLU A 152 -22.27 -8.56 -7.92
CA GLU A 152 -21.09 -8.03 -8.62
C GLU A 152 -21.48 -6.99 -9.67
N LYS A 153 -22.43 -7.33 -10.56
CA LYS A 153 -22.91 -6.43 -11.61
C LYS A 153 -23.51 -5.15 -11.03
N LYS A 154 -24.32 -5.27 -9.98
CA LYS A 154 -24.98 -4.12 -9.35
C LYS A 154 -23.96 -3.20 -8.68
N VAL A 155 -22.96 -3.77 -8.01
CA VAL A 155 -21.87 -2.99 -7.40
C VAL A 155 -21.01 -2.32 -8.48
N ALA A 156 -20.69 -3.01 -9.57
CA ALA A 156 -19.94 -2.42 -10.68
C ALA A 156 -20.67 -1.21 -11.28
N GLU A 157 -21.99 -1.30 -11.47
CA GLU A 157 -22.84 -0.17 -11.91
C GLU A 157 -22.78 1.02 -10.93
N ILE A 158 -22.91 0.77 -9.62
CA ILE A 158 -22.84 1.82 -8.59
C ILE A 158 -21.45 2.51 -8.60
N LEU A 159 -20.39 1.73 -8.77
CA LEU A 159 -19.01 2.23 -8.70
C LEU A 159 -18.55 2.93 -10.00
N SER A 160 -19.18 2.65 -11.14
CA SER A 160 -18.83 3.29 -12.42
C SER A 160 -19.50 4.66 -12.61
N ASP A 161 -20.71 4.86 -12.09
CA ASP A 161 -21.57 5.99 -12.49
C ASP A 161 -21.49 7.24 -11.59
N TYR A 162 -20.64 7.25 -10.57
CA TYR A 162 -20.56 8.40 -9.66
C TYR A 162 -19.60 9.50 -10.14
N ALA A 163 -19.94 10.74 -9.80
CA ALA A 163 -19.14 11.92 -10.12
C ALA A 163 -17.80 11.89 -9.38
N SER A 164 -16.71 12.24 -10.08
CA SER A 164 -15.38 12.33 -9.50
C SER A 164 -15.38 13.31 -8.31
N PRO A 165 -14.79 12.93 -7.16
CA PRO A 165 -14.60 13.88 -6.07
C PRO A 165 -13.66 15.00 -6.50
N LYS A 166 -13.77 16.15 -5.83
CA LYS A 166 -12.81 17.25 -5.94
C LYS A 166 -11.42 16.74 -5.61
N ALA A 167 -10.49 16.94 -6.55
CA ALA A 167 -9.15 16.39 -6.47
C ALA A 167 -8.22 17.18 -5.55
N ARG A 168 -8.38 18.51 -5.49
CA ARG A 168 -7.55 19.40 -4.68
C ARG A 168 -8.00 19.39 -3.24
N VAL A 169 -7.10 18.99 -2.34
CA VAL A 169 -7.33 18.95 -0.89
C VAL A 169 -6.86 20.25 -0.26
N ASP A 170 -5.63 20.65 -0.58
CA ASP A 170 -4.97 21.89 -0.15
C ASP A 170 -3.91 22.31 -1.21
N ASP A 171 -2.95 23.15 -0.83
CA ASP A 171 -1.90 23.65 -1.73
C ASP A 171 -0.80 22.62 -2.05
N HIS A 172 -0.73 21.53 -1.28
CA HIS A 172 0.34 20.52 -1.37
C HIS A 172 -0.19 19.10 -1.55
N THR A 173 -1.50 18.89 -1.39
CA THR A 173 -2.14 17.58 -1.42
C THR A 173 -3.21 17.51 -2.50
N ARG A 174 -3.13 16.49 -3.35
CA ARG A 174 -4.06 16.28 -4.47
C ARG A 174 -4.27 14.81 -4.77
N LEU A 175 -5.52 14.43 -5.02
CA LEU A 175 -5.87 13.14 -5.60
C LEU A 175 -5.56 13.17 -7.11
N CYS A 176 -4.61 12.36 -7.56
CA CYS A 176 -4.15 12.33 -8.95
C CYS A 176 -4.97 11.36 -9.81
N ARG A 177 -5.20 10.14 -9.30
CA ARG A 177 -5.87 9.07 -10.05
C ARG A 177 -6.60 8.13 -9.11
N THR A 178 -7.80 7.72 -9.48
CA THR A 178 -8.56 6.66 -8.78
C THR A 178 -9.05 5.65 -9.80
N SER A 179 -8.66 4.40 -9.62
CA SER A 179 -9.05 3.30 -10.51
C SER A 179 -9.72 2.20 -9.68
N LEU A 180 -10.81 1.63 -10.18
CA LEU A 180 -11.49 0.51 -9.54
C LEU A 180 -11.55 -0.68 -10.49
N PHE A 181 -11.27 -1.86 -9.94
CA PHE A 181 -11.26 -3.13 -10.66
C PHE A 181 -12.05 -4.18 -9.89
N MET A 182 -12.54 -5.18 -10.61
CA MET A 182 -13.27 -6.31 -10.03
C MET A 182 -12.73 -7.65 -10.55
N HIS A 183 -12.62 -8.63 -9.66
CA HIS A 183 -12.31 -10.02 -10.01
C HIS A 183 -13.19 -10.95 -9.18
N GLY A 184 -14.11 -11.64 -9.84
CA GLY A 184 -15.21 -12.30 -9.14
C GLY A 184 -15.96 -11.30 -8.25
N ASN A 185 -16.10 -11.62 -6.98
CA ASN A 185 -16.73 -10.75 -5.99
C ASN A 185 -15.74 -9.86 -5.20
N ARG A 186 -14.48 -9.77 -5.64
CA ARG A 186 -13.46 -8.91 -5.02
C ARG A 186 -13.33 -7.60 -5.78
N VAL A 187 -13.44 -6.49 -5.06
CA VAL A 187 -13.18 -5.15 -5.57
C VAL A 187 -11.81 -4.68 -5.08
N VAL A 188 -11.06 -4.02 -5.97
CA VAL A 188 -9.83 -3.31 -5.63
C VAL A 188 -9.94 -1.87 -6.13
N ARG A 189 -9.81 -0.91 -5.22
CA ARG A 189 -9.74 0.52 -5.49
C ARG A 189 -8.30 0.97 -5.30
N THR A 190 -7.65 1.46 -6.34
CA THR A 190 -6.31 2.05 -6.27
C THR A 190 -6.43 3.57 -6.30
N VAL A 191 -5.68 4.24 -5.43
CA VAL A 191 -5.60 5.71 -5.36
C VAL A 191 -4.13 6.15 -5.48
N GLU A 192 -3.93 7.20 -6.26
CA GLU A 192 -2.66 7.91 -6.37
C GLU A 192 -2.85 9.33 -5.85
N VAL A 193 -2.04 9.71 -4.87
CA VAL A 193 -2.12 11.00 -4.19
C VAL A 193 -0.75 11.66 -4.26
N GLN A 194 -0.71 12.90 -4.71
CA GLN A 194 0.43 13.78 -4.47
C GLN A 194 0.29 14.38 -3.08
N GLY A 195 1.32 14.30 -2.24
CA GLY A 195 1.30 14.84 -0.88
C GLY A 195 0.75 13.87 0.19
N ASP A 196 -0.08 14.35 1.10
CA ASP A 196 -0.54 13.57 2.27
C ASP A 196 -1.74 12.65 1.95
N LEU A 197 -1.47 11.34 1.89
CA LEU A 197 -2.49 10.32 1.64
C LEU A 197 -3.66 10.37 2.63
N MET A 198 -3.40 10.58 3.93
CA MET A 198 -4.44 10.56 4.95
C MET A 198 -5.33 11.79 4.86
N ALA A 199 -4.75 12.95 4.58
CA ALA A 199 -5.51 14.17 4.30
C ALA A 199 -6.40 13.98 3.06
N ALA A 200 -5.86 13.41 1.98
CA ALA A 200 -6.62 13.14 0.77
C ALA A 200 -7.77 12.14 0.98
N LEU A 201 -7.52 11.03 1.68
CA LEU A 201 -8.58 10.06 1.97
C LEU A 201 -9.69 10.65 2.84
N ARG A 202 -9.34 11.47 3.85
CA ARG A 202 -10.31 12.19 4.68
C ARG A 202 -11.14 13.14 3.82
N HIS A 203 -10.49 13.99 3.04
CA HIS A 203 -11.15 14.94 2.14
C HIS A 203 -12.12 14.25 1.18
N VAL A 204 -11.71 13.15 0.57
CA VAL A 204 -12.57 12.37 -0.36
C VAL A 204 -13.76 11.75 0.39
N SER A 205 -13.54 11.23 1.61
CA SER A 205 -14.61 10.58 2.40
C SER A 205 -15.72 11.53 2.86
N GLU A 206 -15.43 12.82 3.00
CA GLU A 206 -16.40 13.84 3.41
C GLU A 206 -17.32 14.31 2.26
N GLN A 207 -16.98 14.00 1.00
CA GLN A 207 -17.71 14.50 -0.16
C GLN A 207 -19.05 13.78 -0.36
N PRO A 208 -20.15 14.51 -0.65
CA PRO A 208 -21.50 13.94 -0.76
C PRO A 208 -21.61 12.79 -1.77
N GLU A 209 -20.94 12.92 -2.91
CA GLU A 209 -20.98 11.96 -4.02
C GLU A 209 -20.33 10.64 -3.60
N VAL A 210 -19.23 10.72 -2.85
CA VAL A 210 -18.54 9.55 -2.29
C VAL A 210 -19.40 8.93 -1.20
N ARG A 211 -19.94 9.71 -0.26
CA ARG A 211 -20.82 9.20 0.80
C ARG A 211 -22.06 8.48 0.23
N ALA A 212 -22.67 9.02 -0.82
CA ALA A 212 -23.82 8.40 -1.48
C ALA A 212 -23.46 7.02 -2.07
N VAL A 213 -22.32 6.92 -2.75
CA VAL A 213 -21.83 5.65 -3.31
C VAL A 213 -21.50 4.64 -2.23
N GLU A 214 -20.80 5.07 -1.19
CA GLU A 214 -20.43 4.21 -0.06
C GLU A 214 -21.68 3.67 0.66
N GLN A 215 -22.71 4.50 0.85
CA GLN A 215 -24.01 4.07 1.38
C GLN A 215 -24.74 3.09 0.45
N ALA A 216 -24.70 3.33 -0.86
CA ALA A 216 -25.37 2.48 -1.85
C ALA A 216 -24.74 1.09 -1.95
N ILE A 217 -23.43 0.94 -1.71
CA ILE A 217 -22.76 -0.37 -1.75
C ILE A 217 -22.89 -1.17 -0.44
N ASN A 218 -23.17 -0.52 0.70
CA ASN A 218 -23.24 -1.18 2.01
C ASN A 218 -24.09 -2.47 2.04
N PRO A 219 -25.32 -2.52 1.47
CA PRO A 219 -26.13 -3.74 1.48
C PRO A 219 -25.49 -4.94 0.78
N TYR A 220 -24.53 -4.68 -0.11
CA TYR A 220 -23.87 -5.68 -0.94
C TYR A 220 -22.50 -6.10 -0.40
N LEU A 221 -22.00 -5.52 0.70
CA LEU A 221 -20.71 -5.92 1.28
C LEU A 221 -20.83 -7.24 2.05
N GLU A 222 -19.85 -8.14 1.94
CA GLU A 222 -19.82 -9.35 2.80
C GLU A 222 -19.61 -9.01 4.28
N LYS A 223 -18.86 -7.95 4.55
CA LYS A 223 -18.61 -7.42 5.88
C LYS A 223 -19.25 -6.06 6.00
N ASP A 224 -20.24 -5.96 6.87
CA ASP A 224 -20.88 -4.69 7.18
C ASP A 224 -19.86 -3.69 7.74
N ARG A 225 -20.04 -2.42 7.39
CA ARG A 225 -19.24 -1.30 7.89
C ARG A 225 -20.13 -0.08 8.08
N ASP A 226 -19.81 0.73 9.08
CA ASP A 226 -20.39 2.05 9.22
C ASP A 226 -19.26 3.08 9.10
N LEU A 227 -19.27 3.83 8.00
CA LEU A 227 -18.27 4.88 7.78
C LEU A 227 -18.60 6.18 8.53
N ASN A 228 -19.78 6.30 9.15
CA ASN A 228 -20.13 7.44 10.00
C ASN A 228 -19.67 7.25 11.45
N ASP A 229 -19.38 6.02 11.87
CA ASP A 229 -18.74 5.72 13.15
C ASP A 229 -17.21 5.77 12.98
N PRO A 230 -16.49 6.67 13.66
CA PRO A 230 -15.04 6.82 13.51
C PRO A 230 -14.26 5.53 13.81
N GLU A 231 -14.71 4.72 14.77
CA GLU A 231 -14.03 3.48 15.13
C GLU A 231 -14.22 2.40 14.05
N SER A 232 -15.46 2.17 13.61
CA SER A 232 -15.79 1.25 12.52
C SER A 232 -15.11 1.66 11.21
N ALA A 233 -15.09 2.95 10.87
CA ALA A 233 -14.37 3.47 9.72
C ALA A 233 -12.86 3.18 9.81
N ARG A 234 -12.22 3.47 10.96
CA ARG A 234 -10.80 3.19 11.19
C ARG A 234 -10.50 1.70 11.03
N MET A 235 -11.30 0.83 11.64
CA MET A 235 -11.14 -0.62 11.54
C MET A 235 -11.33 -1.12 10.09
N PHE A 236 -12.30 -0.56 9.36
CA PHE A 236 -12.50 -0.87 7.96
C PHE A 236 -11.28 -0.49 7.13
N PHE A 237 -10.81 0.76 7.19
CA PHE A 237 -9.63 1.20 6.42
C PHE A 237 -8.41 0.39 6.81
N MET A 238 -8.20 0.15 8.10
CA MET A 238 -7.10 -0.68 8.58
C MET A 238 -7.18 -2.12 8.10
N ARG A 239 -8.35 -2.69 7.79
CA ARG A 239 -8.52 -4.05 7.24
C ARG A 239 -8.55 -4.11 5.72
N ALA A 240 -9.04 -3.06 5.07
CA ALA A 240 -9.14 -2.94 3.63
C ALA A 240 -7.83 -2.46 2.98
N ALA A 241 -6.98 -1.76 3.75
CA ALA A 241 -5.70 -1.25 3.28
C ALA A 241 -4.83 -2.34 2.67
N LEU A 242 -4.34 -2.04 1.48
CA LEU A 242 -3.44 -2.85 0.68
C LEU A 242 -2.26 -1.93 0.28
N PRO A 243 -1.21 -1.81 1.11
CA PRO A 243 -0.12 -0.89 0.87
C PRO A 243 0.72 -1.29 -0.35
N ALA A 244 1.25 -0.29 -1.05
CA ALA A 244 2.23 -0.52 -2.11
C ALA A 244 3.54 -1.03 -1.49
N VAL A 245 3.98 -2.21 -1.92
CA VAL A 245 5.25 -2.84 -1.51
C VAL A 245 6.31 -2.77 -2.60
N HIS A 246 5.91 -2.45 -3.83
CA HIS A 246 6.81 -2.22 -4.94
C HIS A 246 6.20 -1.24 -5.92
N HIS A 247 7.01 -0.36 -6.49
CA HIS A 247 6.67 0.45 -7.63
C HIS A 247 7.90 0.67 -8.50
N ILE A 248 7.71 0.58 -9.80
CA ILE A 248 8.68 0.98 -10.81
C ILE A 248 7.96 1.72 -11.93
N ALA A 249 8.57 2.79 -12.43
CA ALA A 249 8.07 3.53 -13.58
C ALA A 249 9.22 3.92 -14.52
N ALA A 250 8.94 3.96 -15.81
CA ALA A 250 9.77 4.61 -16.80
C ALA A 250 9.74 6.15 -16.59
N PRO A 251 10.83 6.88 -16.91
CA PRO A 251 10.91 8.33 -16.73
C PRO A 251 10.06 9.14 -17.72
N GLU A 252 9.69 8.52 -18.85
CA GLU A 252 8.93 9.18 -19.91
C GLU A 252 7.51 9.53 -19.44
N ALA A 253 7.02 10.69 -19.88
CA ALA A 253 5.66 11.13 -19.61
C ALA A 253 4.62 10.10 -20.09
N GLU A 254 3.51 10.00 -19.36
CA GLU A 254 2.38 9.18 -19.78
C GLU A 254 1.88 9.65 -21.16
N SER A 255 1.66 8.69 -22.05
CA SER A 255 1.14 8.91 -23.40
C SER A 255 -0.30 8.36 -23.47
N GLU A 256 -1.13 8.90 -24.39
CA GLU A 256 -2.53 8.50 -24.54
C GLU A 256 -2.71 7.02 -24.93
N ASP A 257 -1.65 6.39 -25.46
CA ASP A 257 -1.61 4.97 -25.81
C ASP A 257 -1.38 4.02 -24.63
N VAL A 258 -1.35 4.55 -23.40
CA VAL A 258 -1.11 3.78 -22.17
C VAL A 258 -2.41 3.44 -21.47
N THR A 259 -2.69 2.14 -21.36
CA THR A 259 -3.87 1.59 -20.68
C THR A 259 -3.49 0.94 -19.36
N ARG A 260 -4.36 1.08 -18.37
CA ARG A 260 -4.14 0.55 -17.02
C ARG A 260 -4.88 -0.76 -16.81
N HIS A 261 -4.16 -1.74 -16.28
CA HIS A 261 -4.66 -3.07 -15.99
C HIS A 261 -4.35 -3.44 -14.55
N ALA A 262 -5.23 -4.21 -13.92
CA ALA A 262 -4.97 -4.81 -12.62
C ALA A 262 -5.01 -6.33 -12.72
N VAL A 263 -4.13 -6.98 -11.95
CA VAL A 263 -4.04 -8.43 -11.86
C VAL A 263 -4.10 -8.83 -10.40
N PHE A 264 -5.08 -9.65 -10.04
CA PHE A 264 -5.24 -10.21 -8.71
C PHE A 264 -4.66 -11.62 -8.65
N TYR A 265 -3.62 -11.78 -7.83
CA TYR A 265 -2.99 -13.08 -7.58
C TYR A 265 -3.39 -13.58 -6.19
N PRO A 266 -4.32 -14.56 -6.09
CA PRO A 266 -4.60 -15.19 -4.82
C PRO A 266 -3.38 -16.02 -4.42
N ALA A 267 -2.63 -15.59 -3.41
CA ALA A 267 -1.50 -16.37 -2.93
C ALA A 267 -2.01 -17.58 -2.13
N ARG A 268 -1.20 -18.64 -2.07
CA ARG A 268 -1.43 -19.70 -1.07
C ARG A 268 -1.24 -19.13 0.34
N PRO A 269 -1.86 -19.75 1.36
CA PRO A 269 -1.67 -19.32 2.75
C PRO A 269 -0.19 -19.11 3.12
N GLY A 270 0.13 -17.91 3.61
CA GLY A 270 1.48 -17.48 4.00
C GLY A 270 2.44 -17.17 2.83
N CYS A 271 2.00 -17.25 1.58
CA CYS A 271 2.86 -17.05 0.41
C CYS A 271 2.81 -15.63 -0.17
N GLY A 272 1.91 -14.76 0.30
CA GLY A 272 1.74 -13.42 -0.26
C GLY A 272 3.02 -12.57 -0.33
N PRO A 273 3.83 -12.46 0.74
CA PRO A 273 5.11 -11.73 0.68
C PRO A 273 6.10 -12.32 -0.33
N ALA A 274 6.17 -13.65 -0.43
CA ALA A 274 7.04 -14.33 -1.37
C ALA A 274 6.59 -14.10 -2.83
N LEU A 275 5.28 -14.12 -3.08
CA LEU A 275 4.68 -13.82 -4.36
C LEU A 275 4.90 -12.36 -4.78
N ALA A 276 4.67 -11.41 -3.89
CA ALA A 276 4.93 -9.99 -4.16
C ALA A 276 6.42 -9.74 -4.47
N ARG A 277 7.34 -10.37 -3.73
CA ARG A 277 8.78 -10.30 -4.00
C ARG A 277 9.14 -10.93 -5.36
N PHE A 278 8.52 -12.05 -5.73
CA PHE A 278 8.73 -12.68 -7.02
C PHE A 278 8.30 -11.76 -8.17
N LEU A 279 7.11 -11.15 -8.07
CA LEU A 279 6.58 -10.21 -9.05
C LEU A 279 7.44 -8.94 -9.15
N ALA A 280 7.90 -8.39 -8.02
CA ALA A 280 8.77 -7.21 -7.99
C ALA A 280 10.08 -7.44 -8.77
N ARG A 281 10.66 -8.65 -8.69
CA ARG A 281 11.81 -9.02 -9.52
C ARG A 281 11.48 -9.08 -11.00
N GLN A 282 10.26 -9.51 -11.37
CA GLN A 282 9.83 -9.51 -12.77
C GLN A 282 9.67 -8.08 -13.30
N ASP A 283 9.16 -7.17 -12.47
CA ASP A 283 9.06 -5.75 -12.75
C ASP A 283 10.43 -5.12 -12.98
N GLU A 284 11.40 -5.40 -12.10
CA GLU A 284 12.78 -4.92 -12.23
C GLU A 284 13.47 -5.48 -13.48
N ASP A 285 13.28 -6.76 -13.79
CA ASP A 285 13.83 -7.41 -14.99
C ASP A 285 13.22 -6.81 -16.27
N ALA A 286 11.89 -6.57 -16.29
CA ALA A 286 11.19 -5.97 -17.41
C ALA A 286 11.64 -4.52 -17.61
N ALA A 287 11.85 -3.77 -16.52
CA ALA A 287 12.27 -2.38 -16.57
C ALA A 287 13.70 -2.20 -17.13
N ARG A 288 14.55 -3.23 -17.10
CA ARG A 288 15.89 -3.18 -17.74
C ARG A 288 15.83 -3.30 -19.26
N ARG A 289 14.67 -3.62 -19.84
CA ARG A 289 14.49 -3.81 -21.29
C ARG A 289 13.90 -2.54 -21.90
N PRO A 290 14.57 -1.87 -22.87
CA PRO A 290 14.03 -0.68 -23.52
C PRO A 290 12.70 -0.92 -24.23
N GLU A 291 12.54 -2.10 -24.84
CA GLU A 291 11.38 -2.48 -25.66
C GLU A 291 10.16 -2.92 -24.86
N THR A 292 10.22 -2.88 -23.51
CA THR A 292 9.09 -3.33 -22.69
C THR A 292 7.84 -2.48 -22.94
N PRO A 293 6.66 -3.09 -23.14
CA PRO A 293 5.42 -2.34 -23.24
C PRO A 293 4.96 -1.82 -21.87
N VAL A 294 5.50 -2.36 -20.77
CA VAL A 294 5.17 -1.95 -19.40
C VAL A 294 5.85 -0.62 -19.06
N ARG A 295 5.04 0.42 -18.89
CA ARG A 295 5.46 1.79 -18.54
C ARG A 295 5.60 1.98 -17.04
N SER A 296 4.66 1.42 -16.28
CA SER A 296 4.69 1.43 -14.82
C SER A 296 4.16 0.11 -14.28
N SER A 297 4.65 -0.29 -13.11
CA SER A 297 4.08 -1.38 -12.33
C SER A 297 4.08 -1.01 -10.85
N SER A 298 2.99 -1.33 -10.16
CA SER A 298 2.87 -1.23 -8.71
C SER A 298 2.33 -2.53 -8.15
N ILE A 299 2.97 -3.06 -7.11
CA ILE A 299 2.50 -4.25 -6.39
C ILE A 299 2.01 -3.79 -5.03
N PHE A 300 0.77 -4.15 -4.75
CA PHE A 300 0.11 -3.95 -3.46
C PHE A 300 -0.03 -5.32 -2.80
N GLN A 301 0.32 -5.40 -1.51
CA GLN A 301 0.29 -6.66 -0.79
C GLN A 301 -0.13 -6.48 0.66
N ARG A 302 -0.96 -7.41 1.13
CA ARG A 302 -1.28 -7.65 2.52
C ARG A 302 -1.67 -9.11 2.68
N ASP A 303 -1.16 -9.76 3.71
CA ASP A 303 -1.37 -11.19 3.95
C ASP A 303 -1.15 -11.95 2.63
N ASP A 304 -2.13 -12.72 2.17
CA ASP A 304 -2.09 -13.49 0.91
C ASP A 304 -2.81 -12.82 -0.26
N ILE A 305 -3.20 -11.55 -0.10
CA ILE A 305 -3.78 -10.71 -1.16
C ILE A 305 -2.63 -9.98 -1.86
N VAL A 306 -2.41 -10.30 -3.13
CA VAL A 306 -1.42 -9.62 -3.97
C VAL A 306 -2.13 -9.07 -5.21
N VAL A 307 -2.03 -7.76 -5.40
CA VAL A 307 -2.55 -7.07 -6.59
C VAL A 307 -1.40 -6.38 -7.29
N ARG A 308 -1.29 -6.56 -8.60
CA ARG A 308 -0.35 -5.82 -9.44
C ARG A 308 -1.12 -4.91 -10.39
N LEU A 309 -0.83 -3.63 -10.32
CA LEU A 309 -1.33 -2.61 -11.23
C LEU A 309 -0.25 -2.33 -12.27
N ILE A 310 -0.56 -2.44 -13.56
CA ILE A 310 0.39 -2.17 -14.63
C ILE A 310 -0.20 -1.16 -15.62
N ASP A 311 0.64 -0.24 -16.05
CA ASP A 311 0.36 0.67 -17.15
C ASP A 311 1.12 0.17 -18.38
N VAL A 312 0.39 -0.19 -19.43
CA VAL A 312 0.93 -0.87 -20.62
C VAL A 312 0.65 -0.03 -21.86
N ARG A 313 1.67 0.14 -22.71
CA ARG A 313 1.54 0.75 -24.04
C ARG A 313 0.92 -0.26 -25.02
N GLY A 314 -0.19 0.09 -25.64
CA GLY A 314 -0.88 -0.77 -26.60
C GLY A 314 -1.73 -1.88 -25.94
N PRO A 315 -2.31 -2.80 -26.75
CA PRO A 315 -3.22 -3.83 -26.26
C PRO A 315 -2.49 -4.92 -25.47
N LEU A 316 -3.07 -5.34 -24.35
CA LEU A 316 -2.55 -6.40 -23.46
C LEU A 316 -2.57 -7.80 -24.11
N ASP A 317 -3.47 -8.00 -25.08
CA ASP A 317 -3.87 -9.32 -25.59
C ASP A 317 -2.86 -9.97 -26.54
N ALA A 318 -1.84 -9.22 -27.00
CA ALA A 318 -0.86 -9.75 -27.95
C ALA A 318 0.05 -10.82 -27.32
N GLU A 319 0.59 -10.55 -26.12
CA GLU A 319 1.44 -11.48 -25.36
C GLU A 319 1.37 -11.20 -23.83
N PRO A 320 0.32 -11.68 -23.14
CA PRO A 320 0.12 -11.38 -21.72
C PRO A 320 1.25 -11.92 -20.83
N GLU A 321 1.76 -13.13 -21.08
CA GLU A 321 2.85 -13.71 -20.25
C GLU A 321 4.16 -12.93 -20.34
N THR A 322 4.47 -12.40 -21.53
CA THR A 322 5.61 -11.51 -21.77
C THR A 322 5.42 -10.19 -21.03
N THR A 323 4.23 -9.59 -21.14
CA THR A 323 3.88 -8.32 -20.47
C THR A 323 3.92 -8.44 -18.95
N PHE A 324 3.42 -9.54 -18.40
CA PHE A 324 3.48 -9.82 -16.96
C PHE A 324 4.86 -10.31 -16.50
N GLY A 325 5.82 -10.52 -17.40
CA GLY A 325 7.18 -10.95 -17.06
C GLY A 325 7.27 -12.40 -16.54
N ILE A 326 6.24 -13.21 -16.79
CA ILE A 326 6.14 -14.60 -16.31
C ILE A 326 6.48 -15.64 -17.39
N HIS A 327 6.91 -15.20 -18.57
CA HIS A 327 7.28 -16.06 -19.68
C HIS A 327 8.33 -17.13 -19.30
N GLY A 328 8.06 -18.37 -19.70
CA GLY A 328 8.96 -19.52 -19.58
C GLY A 328 8.62 -20.46 -18.42
N ALA A 329 8.84 -21.77 -18.64
CA ALA A 329 8.39 -22.84 -17.76
C ALA A 329 8.82 -22.70 -16.28
N ARG A 330 10.02 -22.17 -16.02
CA ARG A 330 10.51 -21.95 -14.65
C ARG A 330 9.71 -20.88 -13.91
N LYS A 331 9.43 -19.74 -14.57
CA LYS A 331 8.72 -18.62 -13.94
C LYS A 331 7.25 -18.97 -13.73
N ALA A 332 6.63 -19.62 -14.71
CA ALA A 332 5.29 -20.19 -14.58
C ALA A 332 5.18 -21.18 -13.40
N ALA A 333 6.11 -22.15 -13.30
CA ALA A 333 6.10 -23.13 -12.21
C ALA A 333 6.30 -22.49 -10.82
N VAL A 334 7.07 -21.40 -10.71
CA VAL A 334 7.21 -20.65 -9.45
C VAL A 334 5.91 -19.93 -9.12
N LEU A 335 5.27 -19.27 -10.10
CA LEU A 335 3.98 -18.62 -9.91
C LEU A 335 2.90 -19.61 -9.46
N ASP A 336 2.81 -20.78 -10.10
CA ASP A 336 1.84 -21.84 -9.76
C ASP A 336 2.04 -22.41 -8.35
N ARG A 337 3.30 -22.45 -7.87
CA ARG A 337 3.61 -22.87 -6.50
C ARG A 337 3.20 -21.84 -5.45
N LEU A 338 3.23 -20.56 -5.80
CA LEU A 338 2.94 -19.45 -4.89
C LEU A 338 1.47 -19.04 -4.91
N THR A 339 0.73 -19.37 -5.97
CA THR A 339 -0.68 -19.03 -6.13
C THR A 339 -1.60 -20.18 -5.74
N ALA A 340 -2.78 -19.84 -5.23
CA ALA A 340 -3.83 -20.80 -4.95
C ALA A 340 -4.40 -21.35 -6.28
N PRO A 341 -4.79 -22.63 -6.33
CA PRO A 341 -5.48 -23.18 -7.50
C PRO A 341 -6.83 -22.47 -7.67
N GLY A 342 -7.04 -21.80 -8.80
CA GLY A 342 -8.35 -21.20 -9.09
C GLY A 342 -9.38 -22.19 -9.68
N SER A 343 -10.56 -21.69 -10.01
CA SER A 343 -11.54 -22.35 -10.89
C SER A 343 -11.04 -22.42 -12.34
N ALA A 344 -11.36 -23.49 -13.05
CA ALA A 344 -10.63 -23.98 -14.24
C ALA A 344 -11.07 -23.39 -15.59
N GLU A 345 -11.45 -22.10 -15.67
CA GLU A 345 -12.04 -21.55 -16.91
C GLU A 345 -11.11 -20.66 -17.75
N ARG A 346 -10.00 -20.14 -17.20
CA ARG A 346 -9.04 -19.30 -17.94
C ARG A 346 -7.62 -19.84 -17.81
N ALA A 347 -6.89 -19.92 -18.93
CA ALA A 347 -5.50 -20.36 -18.98
C ALA A 347 -4.53 -19.20 -18.67
N GLY A 348 -3.43 -19.51 -17.96
CA GLY A 348 -2.32 -18.57 -17.75
C GLY A 348 -2.71 -17.27 -17.02
N ALA A 349 -2.05 -16.16 -17.36
CA ALA A 349 -2.19 -14.88 -16.67
C ALA A 349 -3.56 -14.20 -16.84
N GLN A 350 -4.30 -14.51 -17.90
CA GLN A 350 -5.66 -13.99 -18.14
C GLN A 350 -6.65 -14.40 -17.03
N ARG A 351 -6.35 -15.50 -16.33
CA ARG A 351 -7.11 -15.94 -15.15
C ARG A 351 -7.14 -14.93 -14.02
N HIS A 352 -6.07 -14.14 -13.90
CA HIS A 352 -5.85 -13.23 -12.79
C HIS A 352 -6.21 -11.78 -13.14
N THR A 353 -6.48 -11.48 -14.41
CA THR A 353 -6.79 -10.12 -14.86
C THR A 353 -8.14 -9.68 -14.30
N MET A 354 -8.17 -8.47 -13.74
CA MET A 354 -9.37 -7.86 -13.18
C MET A 354 -10.07 -6.99 -14.23
N ASP A 355 -11.40 -6.98 -14.21
CA ASP A 355 -12.20 -6.13 -15.07
C ASP A 355 -12.16 -4.68 -14.55
N LEU A 356 -11.87 -3.72 -15.43
CA LEU A 356 -11.87 -2.29 -15.10
C LEU A 356 -13.31 -1.80 -14.95
N ILE A 357 -13.65 -1.25 -13.78
CA ILE A 357 -14.93 -0.58 -13.55
C ILE A 357 -14.84 0.88 -13.98
N THR A 358 -13.78 1.57 -13.56
CA THR A 358 -13.59 3.00 -13.83
C THR A 358 -12.14 3.40 -13.57
N ASP A 359 -11.62 4.30 -14.38
CA ASP A 359 -10.30 4.89 -14.22
C ASP A 359 -10.43 6.41 -14.36
N ARG A 360 -10.38 7.12 -13.23
CA ARG A 360 -10.60 8.56 -13.17
C ARG A 360 -9.27 9.26 -12.90
N ARG A 361 -8.90 10.19 -13.78
CA ARG A 361 -7.72 11.03 -13.64
C ARG A 361 -8.15 12.44 -13.29
N ALA A 362 -7.48 13.06 -12.33
CA ALA A 362 -7.66 14.48 -12.08
C ALA A 362 -7.01 15.27 -13.23
N SER A 363 -7.69 16.31 -13.73
CA SER A 363 -7.16 17.19 -14.78
C SER A 363 -5.80 17.75 -14.38
N ALA A 364 -4.88 18.05 -15.29
CA ALA A 364 -3.60 18.67 -14.91
C ALA A 364 -3.77 20.10 -14.34
N GLN A 365 -4.96 20.69 -14.47
CA GLN A 365 -5.29 22.06 -14.08
C GLN A 365 -6.59 22.07 -13.25
N SER A 366 -6.47 22.30 -11.95
CA SER A 366 -7.54 22.77 -11.05
C SER A 366 -7.00 23.02 -9.65
#